data_AF-A0A2E5P654-F1
#
_entry.id   AF-A0A2E5P654-F1
#
_cell.length_a   1.000
_cell.length_b   1.000
_cell.length_c   1.000
_cell.angle_alpha   90.00
_cell.angle_beta   90.00
_cell.angle_gamma   90.00
#
_symmetry.space_group_name_H-M   'P 1'
#
loop_
_entity.id
_entity.type
_entity.pdbx_description
1 polymer ?
#
loop_
_entity_poly.entity_id
_entity_poly.type
_entity_poly.pdbx_seq_one_letter_code
_entity_poly.pdbx_strand_id
1 'polypeptide(L)'
;MNCTRRNFLIGGSTTLFLSGYFPKISFASMKKKNLIIISLRGGMDGLTAVPVIGDKRLKKLRKKLILEDVLKLNSDFGLHPRLEIF
;
A
#
# COMPACT_ATOMS: atom_id res chain seq x y z
N MET A 1 28.39 -5.11 17.82
CA MET A 1 28.03 -3.68 17.74
C MET A 1 26.50 -3.59 17.72
N ASN A 2 25.87 -3.16 18.82
CA ASN A 2 24.41 -3.21 18.94
C ASN A 2 23.80 -2.01 18.21
N CYS A 3 23.38 -2.21 16.97
CA CYS A 3 22.65 -1.21 16.20
C CYS A 3 21.24 -1.03 16.79
N THR A 4 21.10 -0.17 17.79
CA THR A 4 19.79 0.23 18.30
C THR A 4 19.05 1.03 17.22
N ARG A 5 17.71 0.94 17.22
CA ARG A 5 16.85 1.66 16.27
C ARG A 5 17.16 3.17 16.23
N ARG A 6 17.54 3.74 17.38
CA ARG A 6 17.94 5.14 17.52
C ARG A 6 19.25 5.44 16.77
N ASN A 7 20.27 4.59 16.91
CA ASN A 7 21.54 4.78 16.20
C ASN A 7 21.38 4.59 14.68
N PHE A 8 20.50 3.69 14.25
CA PHE A 8 20.17 3.51 12.83
C PHE A 8 19.47 4.74 12.23
N LEU A 9 18.50 5.33 12.94
CA LEU A 9 17.81 6.53 12.48
C LEU A 9 18.72 7.75 12.41
N ILE A 10 19.61 7.93 13.40
CA ILE A 10 20.57 9.04 13.41
C ILE A 10 21.60 8.90 12.28
N GLY A 11 22.11 7.68 12.03
CA GLY A 11 23.04 7.43 10.92
C GLY A 11 22.38 7.46 9.54
N GLY A 12 21.12 7.02 9.45
CA GLY A 12 20.35 7.05 8.21
C GLY A 12 19.84 8.44 7.81
N SER A 13 19.59 9.34 8.78
CA SER A 13 19.20 10.71 8.47
C SER A 13 20.37 11.51 7.91
N THR A 14 21.58 11.36 8.44
CA THR A 14 22.75 12.13 8.00
C THR A 14 23.21 11.76 6.59
N THR A 15 23.09 10.48 6.19
CA THR A 15 23.40 10.02 4.83
C THR A 15 22.43 10.57 3.79
N LEU A 16 21.14 10.69 4.12
CA LEU A 16 20.13 11.29 3.24
C LEU A 16 20.30 12.82 3.08
N PHE A 17 20.75 13.51 4.13
CA PHE A 17 21.06 14.95 4.04
C PHE A 17 22.31 15.20 3.20
N LEU A 18 23.34 14.33 3.28
CA LEU A 18 24.59 14.50 2.54
C LEU A 18 24.47 14.05 1.06
N SER A 19 23.56 13.13 0.72
CA SER A 19 23.32 12.74 -0.69
C SER A 19 22.71 13.87 -1.53
N GLY A 20 22.22 14.95 -0.91
CA GLY A 20 21.77 16.17 -1.58
C GLY A 20 22.85 17.23 -1.79
N TYR A 21 24.05 17.04 -1.21
CA TYR A 21 25.16 18.00 -1.24
C TYR A 21 26.16 17.70 -2.38
N PHE A 22 25.67 17.34 -3.56
CA PHE A 22 26.50 17.37 -4.76
C PHE A 22 26.45 18.78 -5.36
N PRO A 23 27.60 19.40 -5.72
CA PRO A 23 27.58 20.68 -6.39
C PRO A 23 26.84 20.50 -7.72
N LYS A 24 25.83 21.33 -7.97
CA LYS A 24 25.04 21.29 -9.19
C LYS A 24 25.95 21.57 -10.38
N ILE A 25 26.44 20.52 -11.04
CA ILE A 25 26.96 20.61 -12.40
C ILE A 25 25.79 21.13 -13.24
N SER A 26 25.91 22.36 -13.71
CA SER A 26 24.85 23.07 -14.42
C SER A 26 24.64 22.42 -15.79
N PHE A 27 23.75 21.42 -15.86
CA PHE A 27 23.24 20.88 -17.11
C PHE A 27 22.19 21.85 -17.67
N ALA A 28 22.62 22.71 -18.58
CA ALA A 28 21.70 23.49 -19.41
C ALA A 28 20.89 22.52 -20.30
N SER A 29 19.56 22.64 -20.24
CA SER A 29 18.59 21.97 -21.11
C SER A 29 18.42 20.46 -20.92
N MET A 30 17.88 20.03 -19.77
CA MET A 30 17.23 18.73 -19.65
C MET A 30 15.72 18.92 -19.48
N LYS A 31 14.93 18.20 -20.31
CA LYS A 31 13.46 18.12 -20.19
C LYS A 31 13.09 17.84 -18.73
N LYS A 32 12.25 18.68 -18.13
CA LYS A 32 11.74 18.48 -16.75
C LYS A 32 11.12 17.08 -16.64
N LYS A 33 11.73 16.21 -15.82
CA LYS A 33 11.18 14.90 -15.45
C LYS A 33 10.64 15.03 -14.03
N ASN A 34 9.32 15.14 -13.90
CA ASN A 34 8.68 15.17 -12.58
C ASN A 34 8.49 13.72 -12.11
N LEU A 35 9.11 13.35 -11.00
CA LEU A 35 8.90 12.06 -10.35
C LEU A 35 7.88 12.25 -9.22
N ILE A 36 6.70 11.67 -9.37
CA ILE A 36 5.66 11.66 -8.34
C ILE A 36 5.70 10.30 -7.64
N ILE A 37 6.05 10.28 -6.36
CA ILE A 37 6.04 9.07 -5.54
C ILE A 37 4.81 9.11 -4.64
N ILE A 38 3.86 8.20 -4.87
CA ILE A 38 2.68 8.02 -4.01
C ILE A 38 2.96 6.80 -3.13
N SER A 39 3.32 7.03 -1.87
CA SER A 39 3.49 5.95 -0.89
C SER A 39 2.19 5.74 -0.12
N LEU A 40 1.39 4.78 -0.57
CA LEU A 40 0.18 4.36 0.14
C LEU A 40 0.58 3.43 1.29
N ARG A 41 0.67 3.96 2.51
CA ARG A 41 0.73 3.16 3.75
C ARG A 41 -0.63 2.53 4.10
N GLY A 42 -1.40 2.15 3.08
CA GLY A 42 -2.76 1.66 3.25
C GLY A 42 -2.77 0.22 3.74
N GLY A 43 -3.50 -0.04 4.84
CA GLY A 43 -3.96 -1.39 5.16
C GLY A 43 -4.99 -1.84 4.14
N MET A 44 -4.99 -3.13 3.81
CA MET A 44 -5.98 -3.73 2.92
C MET A 44 -7.39 -3.53 3.49
N ASP A 45 -8.35 -3.13 2.66
CA ASP A 45 -9.76 -3.09 3.05
C ASP A 45 -10.28 -4.51 3.25
N GLY A 46 -10.27 -4.97 4.51
CA GLY A 46 -10.64 -6.34 4.86
C GLY A 46 -12.08 -6.70 4.53
N LEU A 47 -12.99 -5.72 4.49
CA LEU A 47 -14.40 -5.97 4.20
C LEU A 47 -14.64 -6.34 2.74
N THR A 48 -13.80 -5.84 1.83
CA THR A 48 -13.87 -6.18 0.40
C THR A 48 -12.90 -7.30 0.03
N ALA A 49 -11.80 -7.47 0.77
CA ALA A 49 -10.87 -8.59 0.61
C ALA A 49 -11.47 -9.93 1.07
N VAL A 50 -12.16 -9.93 2.22
CA VAL A 50 -12.82 -11.11 2.81
C VAL A 50 -14.30 -10.78 3.08
N PRO A 51 -15.14 -10.74 2.03
CA PRO A 51 -16.56 -10.43 2.20
C PRO A 51 -17.33 -11.54 2.94
N VAL A 52 -18.33 -11.11 3.73
CA VAL A 52 -19.27 -12.00 4.41
C VAL A 52 -20.34 -12.49 3.42
N ILE A 53 -20.51 -13.81 3.34
CA ILE A 53 -21.52 -14.47 2.53
C ILE A 53 -22.78 -14.68 3.39
N GLY A 54 -23.92 -14.16 2.95
CA GLY A 54 -25.23 -14.45 3.55
C GLY A 54 -25.82 -13.37 4.48
N ASP A 55 -25.10 -12.29 4.78
CA ASP A 55 -25.68 -11.20 5.57
C ASP A 55 -26.66 -10.35 4.74
N LYS A 56 -27.96 -10.50 5.07
CA LYS A 56 -29.07 -9.75 4.45
C LYS A 56 -28.97 -8.25 4.70
N ARG A 57 -28.43 -7.82 5.85
CA ARG A 57 -28.30 -6.39 6.19
C ARG A 57 -27.21 -5.76 5.34
N LEU A 58 -26.10 -6.45 5.13
CA LEU A 58 -25.00 -6.01 4.26
C LEU A 58 -25.48 -5.87 2.81
N LYS A 59 -26.29 -6.82 2.32
CA LYS A 59 -26.92 -6.75 1.00
C LYS A 59 -27.90 -5.59 0.83
N LYS A 60 -28.63 -5.23 1.90
CA LYS A 60 -29.54 -4.07 1.90
C LYS A 60 -28.80 -2.74 1.93
N LEU A 61 -27.74 -2.63 2.75
CA LEU A 61 -27.04 -1.38 3.01
C LEU A 61 -25.97 -1.06 1.96
N ARG A 62 -25.31 -2.08 1.38
CA ARG A 62 -24.12 -1.91 0.55
C ARG A 62 -24.14 -2.80 -0.70
N LYS A 63 -25.30 -2.87 -1.37
CA LYS A 63 -25.50 -3.71 -2.56
C LYS A 63 -24.45 -3.48 -3.67
N LYS A 64 -23.99 -2.23 -3.85
CA LYS A 64 -23.00 -1.85 -4.89
C LYS A 64 -21.57 -2.32 -4.60
N LEU A 65 -21.26 -2.64 -3.35
CA LEU A 65 -19.91 -3.01 -2.91
C LEU A 65 -19.73 -4.53 -2.77
N ILE A 66 -20.83 -5.29 -2.86
CA ILE A 66 -20.80 -6.75 -2.76
C ILE A 66 -20.43 -7.29 -4.14
N LEU A 67 -19.37 -8.09 -4.17
CA LEU A 67 -18.98 -8.87 -5.33
C LEU A 67 -19.90 -10.08 -5.47
N GLU A 68 -20.33 -10.37 -6.69
CA GLU A 68 -21.12 -11.55 -7.01
C GLU A 68 -20.22 -12.77 -7.18
N ASP A 69 -19.05 -12.58 -7.79
CA ASP A 69 -18.03 -13.60 -7.99
C ASP A 69 -17.02 -13.58 -6.83
N VAL A 70 -17.18 -14.52 -5.90
CA VAL A 70 -16.35 -14.64 -4.70
C VAL A 70 -15.88 -16.08 -4.54
N LEU A 71 -14.58 -16.26 -4.30
CA LEU A 71 -13.99 -17.56 -4.03
C LEU A 71 -14.39 -17.99 -2.62
N LYS A 72 -15.08 -19.13 -2.48
CA LYS A 72 -15.59 -19.54 -1.18
C LYS A 72 -14.45 -20.03 -0.28
N LEU A 73 -14.26 -19.39 0.88
CA LEU A 73 -13.34 -19.88 1.91
C LEU A 73 -14.05 -20.86 2.84
N ASN A 74 -15.18 -20.44 3.41
CA ASN A 74 -16.00 -21.20 4.36
C ASN A 74 -17.50 -21.00 4.08
N SER A 75 -18.39 -21.48 4.96
CA SER A 75 -19.84 -21.24 4.84
C SER A 75 -20.19 -19.75 4.85
N ASP A 76 -19.45 -18.96 5.63
CA ASP A 76 -19.83 -17.59 5.99
C ASP A 76 -18.96 -16.52 5.32
N PHE A 77 -17.81 -16.90 4.74
CA PHE A 77 -16.83 -15.96 4.19
C PHE A 77 -16.36 -16.39 2.80
N GLY A 78 -16.20 -15.39 1.94
CA GLY A 78 -15.56 -15.51 0.64
C GLY A 78 -14.28 -14.71 0.59
N LEU A 79 -13.49 -14.93 -0.46
CA LEU A 79 -12.29 -14.22 -0.79
C LEU A 79 -12.51 -13.49 -2.12
N HIS A 80 -12.00 -12.26 -2.19
CA HIS A 80 -12.00 -11.49 -3.42
C HIS A 80 -11.30 -12.28 -4.56
N PRO A 81 -11.86 -12.37 -5.77
CA PRO A 81 -11.35 -13.23 -6.85
C PRO A 81 -9.91 -12.89 -7.27
N ARG A 82 -9.52 -11.61 -7.17
CA ARG A 82 -8.12 -11.18 -7.39
C ARG A 82 -7.10 -11.67 -6.35
N LEU A 83 -7.55 -12.31 -5.26
CA LEU A 83 -6.68 -12.86 -4.22
C LEU A 83 -6.43 -14.37 -4.37
N GLU A 84 -6.75 -14.96 -5.52
CA GLU A 84 -6.52 -16.39 -5.79
C GLU A 84 -5.02 -16.78 -5.80
N ILE A 85 -4.11 -15.81 -5.99
CA ILE A 85 -2.69 -16.05 -6.25
C ILE A 85 -1.79 -15.51 -5.11
N PHE A 86 -2.18 -15.71 -3.85
CA PHE A 86 -1.36 -15.35 -2.68
C PHE A 86 -0.86 -16.57 -1.93
#